data_AF-A0A2V8QZ73-F1
#
_entry.id   AF-A0A2V8QZ73-F1
#
_cell.length_a   1.000
_cell.length_b   1.000
_cell.length_c   1.000
_cell.angle_alpha   90.00
_cell.angle_beta   90.00
_cell.angle_gamma   90.00
#
_symmetry.space_group_name_H-M   'P 1'
#
loop_
_entity.id
_entity.type
_entity.pdbx_description
1 polymer ?
#
loop_
_entity_poly.entity_id
_entity_poly.type
_entity_poly.pdbx_seq_one_letter_code
_entity_poly.pdbx_strand_id
1 'polypeptide(L)'
;MGIGTTTPQGKLDVNGRILRNGSAFSLAGNVNDNDIVAVPWGTVNDWVIFVAPREMGQEEPDSEFDNALLLIRCLATVISGTSWQITARYKFKFSNGDDTGNGLWFGGQANYILVPQ
;
A
#
# COMPACT_ATOMS: atom_id res chain seq x y z
N MET A 1 -24.16 -18.27 12.18
CA MET A 1 -24.40 -19.71 11.98
C MET A 1 -25.63 -20.11 12.77
N GLY A 2 -26.64 -20.69 12.13
CA GLY A 2 -27.86 -21.15 12.81
C GLY A 2 -27.77 -22.60 13.21
N ILE A 3 -26.81 -22.98 14.05
CA ILE A 3 -26.87 -24.32 14.63
C ILE A 3 -27.90 -24.29 15.76
N GLY A 4 -29.13 -24.72 15.46
CA GLY A 4 -30.21 -24.84 16.43
C GLY A 4 -31.09 -23.60 16.65
N THR A 5 -30.95 -22.53 15.85
CA THR A 5 -31.88 -21.38 15.83
C THR A 5 -32.59 -21.28 14.49
N THR A 6 -33.89 -20.95 14.50
CA THR A 6 -34.68 -20.68 13.28
C THR A 6 -34.40 -19.30 12.69
N THR A 7 -33.69 -18.43 13.41
CA THR A 7 -33.31 -17.06 12.99
C THR A 7 -31.80 -16.85 13.03
N PRO A 8 -31.02 -17.50 12.15
CA PRO A 8 -29.59 -17.25 12.03
C PRO A 8 -29.26 -15.83 11.58
N GLN A 9 -28.33 -15.16 12.28
CA GLN A 9 -27.85 -13.82 11.92
C GLN A 9 -26.66 -13.82 10.91
N GLY A 10 -26.23 -14.98 10.40
CA GLY A 10 -25.15 -15.08 9.42
C GLY A 10 -24.90 -16.50 8.91
N LYS A 11 -24.50 -16.64 7.63
CA LYS A 11 -24.21 -17.91 6.95
C LYS A 11 -22.83 -18.48 7.33
N LEU A 12 -22.71 -19.81 7.29
CA LEU A 12 -21.45 -20.54 7.51
C LEU A 12 -20.56 -20.46 6.28
N ASP A 13 -19.40 -19.82 6.42
CA ASP A 13 -18.34 -19.90 5.42
C ASP A 13 -17.58 -21.22 5.62
N VAL A 14 -17.82 -22.17 4.70
CA VAL A 14 -17.18 -23.50 4.69
C VAL A 14 -15.94 -23.55 3.82
N ASN A 15 -15.58 -22.45 3.14
CA ASN A 15 -14.43 -22.39 2.24
C ASN A 15 -13.10 -22.17 2.97
N GLY A 16 -13.08 -22.27 4.31
CA GLY A 16 -11.88 -22.10 5.12
C GLY A 16 -11.37 -20.65 5.22
N ARG A 17 -12.16 -19.68 4.76
CA ARG A 17 -11.80 -18.26 4.82
C ARG A 17 -12.16 -17.67 6.17
N ILE A 18 -11.20 -16.95 6.77
CA ILE A 18 -11.45 -16.16 7.97
C ILE A 18 -12.09 -14.83 7.51
N LEU A 19 -13.34 -14.63 7.89
CA LEU A 19 -14.11 -13.41 7.63
C LEU A 19 -14.58 -12.81 8.95
N ARG A 20 -14.55 -11.47 9.05
CA ARG A 20 -15.25 -10.73 10.10
C ARG A 20 -16.52 -10.14 9.50
N ASN A 21 -17.70 -10.58 9.95
CA ASN A 21 -19.00 -10.11 9.46
C ASN A 21 -19.15 -10.11 7.92
N GLY A 22 -18.57 -11.11 7.24
CA GLY A 22 -18.62 -11.22 5.77
C GLY A 22 -17.53 -10.43 5.03
N SER A 23 -16.72 -9.63 5.73
CA SER A 23 -15.59 -8.88 5.17
C SER A 23 -14.27 -9.62 5.36
N ALA A 24 -13.33 -9.41 4.44
CA ALA A 24 -12.01 -10.01 4.48
C ALA A 24 -11.28 -9.66 5.79
N PHE A 25 -10.68 -10.68 6.43
CA PHE A 25 -9.88 -10.47 7.63
C PHE A 25 -8.54 -9.81 7.34
N SER A 26 -7.99 -9.93 6.13
CA SER A 26 -6.83 -9.15 5.69
C SER A 26 -7.00 -8.76 4.22
N LEU A 27 -6.35 -7.69 3.80
CA LEU A 27 -6.34 -7.22 2.42
C LEU A 27 -4.91 -7.03 1.97
N ALA A 28 -4.61 -7.38 0.72
CA ALA A 28 -3.34 -7.07 0.09
C ALA A 28 -3.58 -6.61 -1.33
N GLY A 29 -2.68 -5.79 -1.85
CA GLY A 29 -2.78 -5.29 -3.21
C GLY A 29 -1.59 -4.45 -3.62
N ASN A 30 -1.70 -3.88 -4.82
CA ASN A 30 -0.74 -2.96 -5.39
C ASN A 30 -1.39 -1.58 -5.52
N VAL A 31 -0.58 -0.53 -5.36
CA VAL A 31 -1.00 0.87 -5.44
C VAL A 31 0.07 1.70 -6.14
N ASN A 32 -0.35 2.73 -6.87
CA ASN A 32 0.54 3.74 -7.43
C ASN A 32 0.83 4.85 -6.41
N ASP A 33 1.79 5.73 -6.70
CA ASP A 33 2.05 6.91 -5.87
C ASP A 33 0.79 7.74 -5.64
N ASN A 34 0.55 8.09 -4.37
CA ASN A 34 -0.58 8.87 -3.87
C ASN A 34 -1.96 8.19 -3.89
N ASP A 35 -2.05 6.92 -4.28
CA ASP A 35 -3.28 6.15 -4.17
C ASP A 35 -3.72 5.98 -2.70
N ILE A 36 -5.02 5.74 -2.52
CA ILE A 36 -5.67 5.62 -1.21
C ILE A 36 -6.00 4.16 -0.91
N VAL A 37 -5.63 3.70 0.28
CA VAL A 37 -6.06 2.41 0.83
C VAL A 37 -7.03 2.67 1.98
N ALA A 38 -8.25 2.14 1.88
CA ALA A 38 -9.27 2.25 2.92
C ALA A 38 -9.35 0.98 3.78
N VAL A 39 -9.70 1.14 5.05
CA VAL A 39 -10.00 0.01 5.93
C VAL A 39 -11.27 -0.72 5.46
N PRO A 40 -11.31 -2.06 5.48
CA PRO A 40 -12.51 -2.82 5.17
C PRO A 40 -13.68 -2.57 6.15
N TRP A 41 -13.38 -2.22 7.40
CA TRP A 41 -14.34 -1.90 8.45
C TRP A 41 -13.65 -1.14 9.59
N GLY A 42 -14.42 -0.47 10.45
CA GLY A 42 -13.88 0.26 11.60
C GLY A 42 -13.10 1.51 11.18
N THR A 43 -11.98 1.75 11.85
CA THR A 43 -11.12 2.92 11.66
C THR A 43 -9.67 2.50 11.45
N VAL A 44 -8.81 3.44 11.04
CA VAL A 44 -7.36 3.20 10.91
C VAL A 44 -6.70 2.72 12.21
N ASN A 45 -7.31 2.93 13.38
CA ASN A 45 -6.79 2.46 14.67
C ASN A 45 -7.04 0.96 14.91
N ASP A 46 -7.95 0.34 14.16
CA ASP A 46 -8.26 -1.08 14.28
C ASP A 46 -7.40 -1.96 13.37
N TRP A 47 -6.42 -1.36 12.67
CA TRP A 47 -5.68 -1.99 11.59
C TRP A 47 -4.23 -1.53 11.54
N VAL A 48 -3.36 -2.43 11.10
CA VAL A 48 -1.96 -2.18 10.79
C VAL A 48 -1.77 -2.32 9.28
N ILE A 49 -1.10 -1.34 8.67
CA ILE A 49 -0.68 -1.39 7.27
C ILE A 49 0.84 -1.52 7.18
N PHE A 50 1.29 -2.47 6.37
CA PHE A 50 2.68 -2.57 5.92
C PHE A 50 2.74 -2.28 4.43
N VAL A 51 3.67 -1.40 4.04
CA VAL A 51 3.90 -1.01 2.65
C VAL A 51 5.35 -1.27 2.27
N ALA A 52 5.55 -1.77 1.06
CA ALA A 52 6.87 -2.04 0.52
C ALA A 52 6.95 -1.58 -0.95
N PRO A 53 8.12 -1.05 -1.39
CA PRO A 53 8.35 -0.77 -2.81
C PRO A 53 8.08 -2.00 -3.69
N ARG A 54 7.50 -1.79 -4.87
CA ARG A 54 7.25 -2.84 -5.88
C ARG A 54 8.02 -2.55 -7.18
N GLU A 55 7.73 -1.42 -7.81
CA GLU A 55 8.35 -0.96 -9.05
C GLU A 55 8.77 0.50 -8.84
N MET A 56 10.05 0.70 -8.50
CA MET A 56 10.64 2.02 -8.24
C MET A 56 12.09 2.04 -8.72
N GLY A 57 12.45 3.12 -9.41
CA GLY A 57 13.71 3.24 -10.15
C GLY A 57 13.42 3.56 -11.61
N GLN A 58 14.32 4.31 -12.23
CA GLN A 58 14.28 4.63 -13.64
C GLN A 58 15.63 4.30 -14.26
N GLU A 59 15.60 3.58 -15.38
CA GLU A 59 16.72 3.45 -16.29
C GLU A 59 16.53 4.49 -17.39
N GLU A 60 17.50 5.38 -17.57
CA GLU A 60 17.44 6.33 -18.68
C GLU A 60 17.76 5.62 -20.01
N PRO A 61 17.23 6.11 -21.14
CA PRO A 61 17.74 5.71 -22.45
C PRO A 61 19.27 5.90 -22.49
N ASP A 62 19.98 4.88 -22.98
CA ASP A 62 21.45 4.86 -23.08
C ASP A 62 22.21 4.91 -21.72
N SER A 63 21.53 4.61 -20.61
CA SER A 63 22.18 4.52 -19.29
C SER A 63 23.31 3.48 -19.28
N GLU A 64 24.43 3.84 -18.64
CA GLU A 64 25.58 2.97 -18.40
C GLU A 64 25.37 2.03 -17.18
N PHE A 65 24.14 1.99 -16.64
CA PHE A 65 23.74 1.25 -15.43
C PHE A 65 24.43 1.72 -14.13
N ASP A 66 24.89 2.97 -14.08
CA ASP A 66 25.71 3.53 -13.00
C ASP A 66 24.99 4.60 -12.16
N ASN A 67 23.66 4.50 -12.03
CA ASN A 67 22.88 5.40 -11.17
C ASN A 67 23.39 5.35 -9.71
N ALA A 68 24.18 6.34 -9.33
CA ALA A 68 24.95 6.31 -8.08
C ALA A 68 24.11 6.62 -6.82
N LEU A 69 22.90 7.18 -6.97
CA LEU A 69 22.05 7.50 -5.82
C LEU A 69 20.55 7.46 -6.15
N LEU A 70 19.83 6.54 -5.51
CA LEU A 70 18.37 6.41 -5.54
C LEU A 70 17.80 6.68 -4.14
N LEU A 71 16.90 7.67 -4.03
CA LEU A 71 16.06 7.84 -2.86
C LEU A 71 14.68 7.27 -3.13
N ILE A 72 14.27 6.31 -2.31
CA ILE A 72 12.91 5.77 -2.30
C ILE A 72 12.15 6.38 -1.13
N ARG A 73 10.92 6.83 -1.38
CA ARG A 73 9.93 7.17 -0.35
C ARG A 73 8.74 6.25 -0.49
N CYS A 74 8.64 5.33 0.46
CA CYS A 74 7.54 4.38 0.59
C CYS A 74 7.00 4.45 2.02
N LEU A 75 5.80 5.00 2.19
CA LEU A 75 5.16 5.15 3.50
C LEU A 75 3.64 5.29 3.36
N ALA A 76 2.92 4.93 4.42
CA ALA A 76 1.49 5.13 4.54
C ALA A 76 1.21 6.29 5.51
N THR A 77 0.46 7.30 5.07
CA THR A 77 0.06 8.44 5.88
C THR A 77 -1.44 8.39 6.12
N VAL A 78 -1.87 8.47 7.37
CA VAL A 78 -3.31 8.58 7.69
C VAL A 78 -3.83 9.91 7.13
N ILE A 79 -4.86 9.84 6.28
CA ILE A 79 -5.52 11.02 5.69
C ILE A 79 -6.95 11.21 6.19
N SER A 80 -7.55 10.17 6.77
CA SER A 80 -8.87 10.21 7.39
C SER A 80 -8.99 9.12 8.46
N GLY A 81 -10.09 9.10 9.21
CA GLY A 81 -10.36 8.03 10.17
C GLY A 81 -10.48 6.63 9.56
N THR A 82 -10.55 6.50 8.23
CA THR A 82 -10.76 5.22 7.53
C THR A 82 -9.76 4.94 6.42
N SER A 83 -8.76 5.80 6.19
CA SER A 83 -7.92 5.71 5.00
C SER A 83 -6.49 6.17 5.22
N TRP A 84 -5.56 5.49 4.55
CA TRP A 84 -4.19 5.95 4.33
C TRP A 84 -4.00 6.38 2.88
N GLN A 85 -3.22 7.44 2.68
CA GLN A 85 -2.57 7.69 1.41
C GLN A 85 -1.21 7.00 1.38
N ILE A 86 -0.94 6.29 0.29
CA ILE A 86 0.35 5.62 0.10
C ILE A 86 1.24 6.53 -0.72
N THR A 87 2.35 6.98 -0.14
CA THR A 87 3.43 7.60 -0.91
C THR A 87 4.32 6.47 -1.41
N ALA A 88 4.49 6.39 -2.73
CA ALA A 88 5.24 5.35 -3.42
C ALA A 88 6.01 5.99 -4.59
N ARG A 89 7.08 6.71 -4.28
CA ARG A 89 7.83 7.51 -5.26
C ARG A 89 9.32 7.43 -5.04
N TYR A 90 10.07 7.74 -6.09
CA TYR A 90 11.52 7.72 -6.06
C TYR A 90 12.09 8.94 -6.77
N LYS A 91 13.35 9.24 -6.49
CA LYS A 91 14.14 10.22 -7.21
C LYS A 91 15.60 9.78 -7.23
N PHE A 92 16.33 10.18 -8.25
CA PHE A 92 17.73 9.86 -8.41
C PHE A 92 18.53 11.11 -8.75
N LYS A 93 19.85 11.03 -8.60
CA LYS A 93 20.79 12.06 -9.04
C LYS A 93 21.89 11.39 -9.86
N PHE A 94 22.14 11.91 -11.06
CA PHE A 94 23.09 11.32 -12.02
C PHE A 94 24.15 12.31 -12.52
N SER A 95 24.01 13.62 -12.26
CA SER A 95 25.09 14.59 -12.53
C SER A 95 25.10 15.75 -11.54
N ASN A 96 26.24 16.45 -11.48
CA ASN A 96 26.39 17.72 -10.77
C ASN A 96 25.79 18.91 -11.57
N GLY A 97 25.47 18.74 -12.86
CA GLY A 97 24.85 19.79 -13.66
C GLY A 97 23.36 20.00 -13.32
N ASP A 98 22.74 19.00 -12.72
CA ASP A 98 21.35 19.01 -12.26
C ASP A 98 21.20 19.59 -10.83
N ASP A 99 22.26 20.22 -10.31
CA ASP A 99 22.40 20.77 -8.95
C ASP A 99 21.53 21.99 -8.63
N THR A 100 20.69 22.44 -9.57
CA THR A 100 19.69 23.48 -9.25
C THR A 100 18.46 22.93 -8.53
N GLY A 101 18.35 21.60 -8.37
CA GLY A 101 17.20 20.97 -7.73
C GLY A 101 17.55 19.72 -6.93
N ASN A 102 16.65 19.38 -6.01
CA ASN A 102 16.66 18.14 -5.23
C ASN A 102 16.34 16.89 -6.07
N GLY A 103 16.55 16.89 -7.40
CA GLY A 103 16.01 15.89 -8.35
C GLY A 103 14.48 15.95 -8.52
N LEU A 104 13.96 15.37 -9.60
CA LEU A 104 12.52 15.22 -9.83
C LEU A 104 11.97 13.98 -9.12
N TRP A 105 10.76 14.06 -8.57
CA TRP A 105 10.05 12.90 -8.06
C TRP A 105 9.34 12.19 -9.18
N PHE A 106 9.56 10.88 -9.28
CA PHE A 106 8.86 9.98 -10.18
C PHE A 106 7.89 9.11 -9.38
N GLY A 107 6.68 8.96 -9.91
CA GLY A 107 5.71 8.01 -9.36
C GLY A 107 6.20 6.59 -9.56
N GLY A 108 6.05 5.76 -8.53
CA GLY A 108 6.29 4.33 -8.60
C GLY A 108 5.09 3.57 -8.05
N GLN A 109 5.33 2.32 -7.70
CA GLN A 109 4.31 1.45 -7.14
C GLN A 109 4.77 0.79 -5.85
N ALA A 110 3.80 0.51 -4.97
CA ALA A 110 4.00 -0.22 -3.74
C ALA A 110 3.05 -1.41 -3.64
N ASN A 111 3.51 -2.44 -2.93
CA ASN A 111 2.67 -3.49 -2.38
C ASN A 111 2.22 -3.06 -0.98
N TYR A 112 1.00 -3.43 -0.60
CA TYR A 112 0.55 -3.32 0.78
C TYR A 112 -0.06 -4.61 1.29
N ILE A 113 0.03 -4.82 2.60
CA ILE A 113 -0.80 -5.74 3.37
C ILE A 113 -1.43 -4.99 4.54
N LEU A 114 -2.71 -5.21 4.74
CA LEU A 114 -3.54 -4.60 5.75
C LEU A 114 -4.13 -5.70 6.63
N VAL A 115 -3.83 -5.64 7.93
CA VAL A 115 -4.16 -6.69 8.91
C VAL A 115 -4.81 -6.03 10.14
N PRO A 116 -5.90 -6.59 10.68
CA PRO A 116 -6.58 -6.03 11.84
C PRO A 116 -5.76 -6.25 13.10
N GLN A 117 -5.88 -5.31 14.05
CA GLN A 117 -5.24 -5.37 15.36
C GLN A 117 -6.12 -6.05 16.41
#